data_AF-A0AAE0BF48-F1
#
_entry.id   AF-A0AAE0BF48-F1
#
_cell.length_a   1.000
_cell.length_b   1.000
_cell.length_c   1.000
_cell.angle_alpha   90.00
_cell.angle_beta   90.00
_cell.angle_gamma   90.00
#
_symmetry.space_group_name_H-M   'P 1'
#
loop_
_entity.id
_entity.type
_entity.pdbx_description
1 polymer ?
#
loop_
_entity_poly.entity_id
_entity_poly.type
_entity_poly.pdbx_seq_one_letter_code
_entity_poly.pdbx_strand_id
1 'polypeptide(L)'
;VMALPLAIRFQHRPLFVTVVILGLVTIYKPYPVAADAVLYISLLCMFRADLAYMRSTFLVVNAFLSVAVLGPLFWYLWIYAGTANANFYYALTLVYATAQGMLLVDAASSTIRRDYIAKQ
;
A
#
# COMPACT_ATOMS: atom_id res chain seq x y z
N VAL A 1 4.50 -15.76 -9.56
CA VAL A 1 5.46 -16.31 -8.58
C VAL A 1 5.11 -15.95 -7.14
N MET A 2 4.78 -14.68 -6.81
CA MET A 2 4.47 -14.27 -5.42
C MET A 2 3.20 -14.90 -4.79
N ALA A 3 2.26 -15.39 -5.61
CA ALA A 3 1.02 -15.99 -5.13
C ALA A 3 1.21 -17.31 -4.35
N LEU A 4 2.21 -18.12 -4.72
CA LEU A 4 2.42 -19.46 -4.15
C LEU A 4 2.76 -19.43 -2.63
N PRO A 5 3.79 -18.68 -2.18
CA PRO A 5 4.11 -18.61 -0.75
C PRO A 5 2.99 -17.98 0.09
N LEU A 6 2.29 -16.97 -0.46
CA LEU A 6 1.15 -16.33 0.20
C LEU A 6 -0.02 -17.29 0.38
N ALA A 7 -0.35 -18.06 -0.66
CA ALA A 7 -1.41 -19.05 -0.64
C ALA A 7 -1.13 -20.15 0.39
N ILE A 8 0.12 -20.62 0.50
CA ILE A 8 0.53 -21.63 1.51
C ILE A 8 0.46 -21.05 2.93
N ARG A 9 0.85 -19.78 3.13
CA ARG A 9 0.87 -19.17 4.47
C ARG A 9 -0.54 -18.90 5.01
N PHE A 10 -1.45 -18.44 4.16
CA PHE A 10 -2.79 -17.96 4.54
C PHE A 10 -3.91 -18.85 3.98
N GLN A 11 -3.70 -20.18 3.91
CA GLN A 11 -4.68 -21.14 3.35
C GLN A 11 -6.08 -21.00 3.96
N HIS A 12 -6.18 -20.63 5.24
CA HIS A 12 -7.45 -20.45 5.94
C HIS A 12 -8.18 -19.14 5.61
N ARG A 13 -7.55 -18.20 4.89
CA ARG A 13 -8.07 -16.86 4.59
C ARG A 13 -7.91 -16.50 3.11
N PRO A 14 -8.63 -17.18 2.19
CA PRO A 14 -8.45 -16.98 0.74
C PRO A 14 -8.75 -15.54 0.30
N LEU A 15 -9.75 -14.89 0.88
CA LEU A 15 -10.10 -13.50 0.56
C LEU A 15 -8.97 -12.51 0.90
N PHE A 16 -8.29 -12.71 2.04
CA PHE A 16 -7.16 -11.87 2.43
C PHE A 16 -5.99 -12.05 1.46
N VAL A 17 -5.72 -13.29 1.03
CA VAL A 17 -4.69 -13.60 0.02
C VAL A 17 -4.97 -12.87 -1.29
N THR A 18 -6.22 -12.88 -1.77
CA THR A 18 -6.60 -12.16 -2.99
C THR A 18 -6.31 -10.67 -2.88
N VAL A 19 -6.64 -10.04 -1.74
CA VAL A 19 -6.37 -8.61 -1.52
C VAL A 19 -4.88 -8.31 -1.48
N VAL A 20 -4.07 -9.14 -0.82
CA VAL A 20 -2.61 -8.96 -0.79
C VAL A 20 -1.99 -9.14 -2.18
N ILE A 21 -2.44 -10.14 -2.95
CA ILE A 21 -1.99 -10.34 -4.34
C ILE A 21 -2.36 -9.13 -5.19
N LEU A 22 -3.58 -8.62 -5.07
CA LEU A 22 -4.03 -7.44 -5.79
C LEU A 22 -3.17 -6.22 -5.44
N GLY A 23 -2.84 -6.01 -4.16
CA GLY A 23 -1.92 -4.96 -3.74
C GLY A 23 -0.51 -5.12 -4.34
N LEU A 24 0.02 -6.34 -4.38
CA LEU A 24 1.31 -6.62 -5.02
C LEU A 24 1.27 -6.33 -6.52
N VAL A 25 0.19 -6.71 -7.21
CA VAL A 25 0.00 -6.36 -8.62
C VAL A 25 0.00 -4.85 -8.81
N THR A 26 -0.67 -4.09 -7.96
CA THR A 26 -0.67 -2.62 -8.02
C THR A 26 0.72 -2.02 -7.83
N ILE A 27 1.52 -2.54 -6.87
CA ILE A 27 2.88 -2.03 -6.62
C ILE A 27 3.81 -2.28 -7.81
N TYR A 28 3.72 -3.46 -8.43
CA TYR A 28 4.60 -3.85 -9.54
C TYR A 28 4.05 -3.53 -10.94
N LYS A 29 2.87 -2.92 -11.02
CA LYS A 29 2.26 -2.54 -12.30
C LYS A 29 3.10 -1.43 -12.97
N PRO A 30 3.46 -1.57 -14.25
CA PRO A 30 4.08 -0.48 -14.99
C PRO A 30 3.08 0.67 -15.17
N TYR A 31 3.52 1.91 -14.94
CA TYR A 31 2.67 3.11 -14.95
C TYR A 31 1.49 3.03 -13.96
N PRO A 32 1.76 2.98 -12.65
CA PRO A 32 0.71 2.92 -11.64
C PRO A 32 -0.12 4.20 -11.66
N VAL A 33 -1.45 4.05 -11.62
CA VAL A 33 -2.39 5.15 -11.48
C VAL A 33 -2.85 5.22 -10.03
N ALA A 34 -3.14 6.42 -9.52
CA ALA A 34 -3.66 6.59 -8.16
C ALA A 34 -4.92 5.73 -7.88
N ALA A 35 -5.77 5.55 -8.91
CA ALA A 35 -6.96 4.71 -8.85
C ALA A 35 -6.67 3.21 -8.62
N ASP A 36 -5.51 2.70 -9.06
CA ASP A 36 -5.16 1.29 -8.91
C ASP A 36 -5.00 0.90 -7.43
N ALA A 37 -4.62 1.86 -6.57
CA ALA A 37 -4.47 1.62 -5.14
C ALA A 37 -5.82 1.62 -4.40
N VAL A 38 -6.79 2.38 -4.89
CA VAL A 38 -8.10 2.54 -4.25
C VAL A 38 -8.82 1.19 -4.13
N LEU A 39 -8.71 0.34 -5.15
CA LEU A 39 -9.36 -0.97 -5.16
C LEU A 39 -8.90 -1.86 -3.99
N TYR A 40 -7.58 -2.06 -3.86
CA TYR A 40 -7.07 -2.95 -2.82
C TYR A 40 -7.19 -2.33 -1.42
N ILE A 41 -7.03 -1.00 -1.30
CA ILE A 41 -7.20 -0.28 -0.02
C ILE A 41 -8.66 -0.38 0.46
N SER A 42 -9.62 -0.24 -0.45
CA SER A 42 -11.05 -0.38 -0.11
C SER A 42 -11.38 -1.79 0.37
N LEU A 43 -10.81 -2.81 -0.28
CA LEU A 43 -10.97 -4.21 0.16
C LEU A 43 -10.24 -4.49 1.48
N LEU A 44 -9.07 -3.88 1.72
CA LEU A 44 -8.37 -3.95 3.00
C LEU A 44 -9.26 -3.41 4.13
N CYS A 45 -10.04 -2.35 3.89
CA CYS A 45 -10.98 -1.83 4.88
C CYS A 45 -12.06 -2.83 5.32
N MET A 46 -12.28 -3.96 4.64
CA MET A 46 -13.16 -5.03 5.12
C MET A 46 -12.54 -5.80 6.30
N PHE A 47 -11.21 -5.84 6.40
CA PHE A 47 -10.45 -6.57 7.41
C PHE A 47 -10.06 -5.69 8.61
N ARG A 48 -10.87 -4.69 8.99
CA ARG A 48 -10.53 -3.71 10.06
C ARG A 48 -10.09 -4.37 11.36
N ALA A 49 -10.75 -5.47 11.73
CA ALA A 49 -10.45 -6.19 12.96
C ALA A 49 -9.07 -6.91 12.91
N ASP A 50 -8.57 -7.25 11.72
CA ASP A 50 -7.20 -7.74 11.54
C ASP A 50 -6.17 -6.61 11.59
N LEU A 51 -6.52 -5.49 10.95
CA LEU A 51 -5.68 -4.29 10.83
C LEU A 51 -5.51 -3.52 12.15
N ALA A 52 -6.28 -3.86 13.19
CA ALA A 52 -6.18 -3.22 14.51
C ALA A 52 -4.78 -3.32 15.13
N TYR A 53 -3.96 -4.30 14.72
CA TYR A 53 -2.61 -4.53 15.23
C TYR A 53 -1.50 -3.93 14.34
N MET A 54 -1.83 -3.10 13.35
CA MET A 54 -0.83 -2.39 12.54
C MET A 54 -0.03 -1.41 13.40
N ARG A 55 1.29 -1.38 13.20
CA ARG A 55 2.21 -0.56 14.01
C ARG A 55 2.54 0.76 13.34
N SER A 56 2.54 0.80 12.02
CA SER A 56 3.03 1.91 11.20
C SER A 56 1.90 2.73 10.58
N THR A 57 0.66 2.59 11.06
CA THR A 57 -0.53 3.25 10.49
C THR A 57 -0.35 4.75 10.38
N PHE A 58 0.18 5.41 11.41
CA PHE A 58 0.45 6.85 11.39
C PHE A 58 1.40 7.25 10.26
N LEU A 59 2.50 6.52 10.10
CA LEU A 59 3.50 6.77 9.07
C LEU A 59 2.91 6.55 7.67
N VAL A 60 2.20 5.44 7.47
CA VAL A 60 1.61 5.08 6.19
C VAL A 60 0.55 6.11 5.76
N VAL A 61 -0.35 6.49 6.67
CA VAL A 61 -1.39 7.50 6.39
C VAL A 61 -0.75 8.86 6.06
N ASN A 62 0.26 9.28 6.82
CA ASN A 62 0.95 10.54 6.55
C ASN A 62 1.70 10.52 5.21
N ALA A 63 2.30 9.39 4.83
CA ALA A 63 2.94 9.23 3.54
C ALA A 63 1.95 9.35 2.38
N PHE A 64 0.78 8.68 2.48
CA PHE A 64 -0.28 8.83 1.47
C PHE A 64 -0.83 10.26 1.40
N LEU A 65 -1.03 10.93 2.54
CA LEU A 65 -1.47 12.33 2.58
C LEU A 65 -0.44 13.25 1.91
N SER A 66 0.84 13.04 2.20
CA SER A 66 1.94 13.78 1.59
C SER A 66 1.96 13.60 0.07
N VAL A 67 1.78 12.37 -0.42
CA VAL A 67 1.67 12.08 -1.86
C VAL A 67 0.46 12.76 -2.49
N ALA A 68 -0.70 12.73 -1.83
CA ALA A 68 -1.92 13.32 -2.34
C ALA A 68 -1.82 14.85 -2.50
N VAL A 69 -1.15 15.53 -1.57
CA VAL A 69 -0.95 16.99 -1.61
C VAL A 69 0.21 17.39 -2.52
N LEU A 70 1.37 16.75 -2.35
CA LEU A 70 2.58 17.12 -3.09
C LEU A 70 2.57 16.64 -4.54
N GLY A 71 1.76 15.62 -4.87
CA GLY A 71 1.64 15.07 -6.23
C GLY A 71 1.27 16.12 -7.27
N PRO A 72 0.07 16.73 -7.17
CA PRO A 72 -0.34 17.78 -8.10
C PRO A 72 0.58 19.01 -8.01
N LEU A 73 1.12 19.32 -6.83
CA LEU A 73 2.02 20.46 -6.63
C LEU A 73 3.33 20.28 -7.41
N PHE A 74 4.03 19.17 -7.23
CA PHE A 74 5.28 18.89 -7.93
C PHE A 74 5.07 18.69 -9.43
N TRP A 75 3.95 18.09 -9.83
CA TRP A 75 3.60 18.01 -11.25
C TRP A 75 3.39 19.40 -11.86
N TYR A 76 2.65 20.27 -11.18
CA TYR A 76 2.43 21.64 -11.63
C TYR A 76 3.72 22.46 -11.70
N LEU A 77 4.55 22.38 -10.65
CA LEU A 77 5.81 23.13 -10.58
C LEU A 77 6.82 22.65 -11.62
N TRP A 78 6.78 21.36 -11.99
CA TRP A 78 7.64 20.80 -13.02
C TRP A 78 7.16 21.15 -14.43
N ILE A 79 5.87 20.96 -14.73
CA ILE A 79 5.33 21.13 -16.09
C ILE A 79 5.04 22.59 -16.44
N TYR A 80 4.43 23.35 -15.52
CA TYR A 80 3.94 24.70 -15.81
C TYR A 80 4.83 25.79 -15.23
N ALA A 81 5.22 25.69 -13.96
CA ALA A 81 5.99 26.76 -13.33
C ALA A 81 7.48 26.75 -13.73
N GLY A 82 8.02 25.58 -14.11
CA GLY A 82 9.42 25.40 -14.47
C GLY A 82 10.41 25.59 -13.30
N THR A 83 9.92 25.78 -12.06
CA THR A 83 10.74 26.03 -10.87
C THR A 83 11.21 24.74 -10.19
N ALA A 84 10.53 23.62 -10.44
CA ALA A 84 10.85 22.32 -9.87
C ALA A 84 11.36 21.34 -10.93
N ASN A 85 12.34 20.52 -10.58
CA ASN A 85 12.87 19.47 -11.46
C ASN A 85 12.02 18.18 -11.34
N ALA A 86 11.94 17.41 -12.43
CA ALA A 86 11.33 16.08 -12.49
C ALA A 86 11.75 15.15 -11.34
N ASN A 87 12.96 15.30 -10.82
CA ASN A 87 13.47 14.54 -9.68
C ASN A 87 12.58 14.63 -8.42
N PHE A 88 11.92 15.78 -8.18
CA PHE A 88 11.01 15.92 -7.04
C PHE A 88 9.75 15.07 -7.20
N TYR A 89 9.20 15.05 -8.41
CA TYR A 89 8.05 14.20 -8.73
C TYR A 89 8.44 12.72 -8.69
N TYR A 90 9.63 12.36 -9.19
CA TYR A 90 10.17 11.01 -9.09
C TYR A 90 10.35 10.56 -7.63
N ALA A 91 10.97 11.38 -6.78
CA ALA A 91 11.11 11.08 -5.35
C ALA A 91 9.76 10.83 -4.67
N LEU A 92 8.73 11.60 -5.05
CA LEU A 92 7.38 11.40 -4.55
C LEU A 92 6.77 10.05 -4.98
N THR A 93 7.02 9.61 -6.22
CA THR A 93 6.57 8.28 -6.67
C THR A 93 7.25 7.13 -5.91
N LEU A 94 8.50 7.30 -5.48
CA LEU A 94 9.18 6.35 -4.60
C LEU A 94 8.55 6.30 -3.21
N VAL A 95 8.19 7.46 -2.63
CA VAL A 95 7.45 7.55 -1.36
C VAL A 95 6.10 6.83 -1.49
N TYR A 96 5.38 7.03 -2.60
CA TYR A 96 4.13 6.33 -2.87
C TYR A 96 4.29 4.81 -2.92
N ALA A 97 5.26 4.31 -3.70
CA ALA A 97 5.53 2.87 -3.79
C ALA A 97 5.94 2.27 -2.44
N THR A 98 6.78 2.99 -1.68
CA THR A 98 7.23 2.58 -0.34
C THR A 98 6.06 2.55 0.65
N ALA A 99 5.17 3.54 0.62
CA ALA A 99 3.98 3.59 1.47
C ALA A 99 3.03 2.41 1.19
N GLN A 100 2.82 2.04 -0.07
CA GLN A 100 2.05 0.85 -0.44
C GLN A 100 2.70 -0.44 0.05
N GLY A 101 4.02 -0.57 -0.11
CA GLY A 101 4.77 -1.73 0.39
C GLY A 101 4.68 -1.86 1.90
N MET A 102 4.87 -0.76 2.63
CA MET A 102 4.70 -0.71 4.09
C MET A 102 3.29 -1.10 4.50
N LEU A 103 2.25 -0.56 3.83
CA LEU A 103 0.86 -0.91 4.11
C LEU A 103 0.60 -2.42 4.00
N LEU A 104 1.06 -3.06 2.92
CA LEU A 104 0.87 -4.51 2.72
C LEU A 104 1.63 -5.36 3.73
N VAL A 105 2.89 -5.00 4.03
CA VAL A 105 3.71 -5.74 5.01
C VAL A 105 3.09 -5.64 6.40
N ASP A 106 2.65 -4.44 6.79
CA ASP A 106 2.09 -4.20 8.12
C ASP A 106 0.70 -4.85 8.24
N ALA A 107 -0.10 -4.86 7.16
CA ALA A 107 -1.35 -5.59 7.09
C ALA A 107 -1.12 -7.11 7.24
N ALA A 108 -0.20 -7.71 6.48
CA ALA A 108 0.11 -9.13 6.57
C ALA A 108 0.64 -9.53 7.96
N SER A 109 1.50 -8.70 8.54
CA SER A 109 2.05 -8.90 9.88
C SER A 109 0.97 -8.82 10.96
N SER A 110 0.03 -7.87 10.84
CA SER A 110 -1.10 -7.72 11.76
C SER A 110 -2.04 -8.94 11.73
N THR A 111 -2.35 -9.46 10.53
CA THR A 111 -3.18 -10.65 10.36
C THR A 111 -2.53 -11.90 10.96
N ILE A 112 -1.23 -12.10 10.74
CA ILE A 112 -0.46 -13.21 11.36
C ILE A 112 -0.52 -13.11 12.88
N ARG A 113 -0.35 -11.91 13.42
CA ARG A 113 -0.39 -11.69 14.87
C ARG A 113 -1.76 -11.99 15.45
N ARG A 114 -2.84 -11.62 14.77
CA ARG A 114 -4.20 -11.95 15.20
C ARG A 114 -4.48 -13.45 15.16
N ASP A 115 -4.03 -14.14 14.11
CA ASP A 115 -4.16 -15.60 14.02
C ASP A 115 -3.38 -16.33 15.13
N TYR A 116 -2.25 -15.77 15.58
CA TYR A 116 -1.52 -16.31 16.72
C TYR A 116 -2.28 -16.12 18.03
N ILE A 117 -2.84 -14.92 18.26
CA ILE A 117 -3.64 -14.62 19.47
C ILE A 117 -4.92 -15.46 19.51
N ALA A 118 -5.58 -15.68 18.37
CA ALA A 118 -6.83 -16.45 18.29
C ALA A 118 -6.64 -17.97 18.47
N LYS A 119 -5.41 -18.48 18.40
CA LYS A 119 -5.07 -19.88 18.65
C LYS A 119 -4.69 -20.17 20.11
N GLN A 120 -4.43 -19.14 20.91
CA GLN A 120 -4.22 -19.24 22.36
C GLN A 120 -5.56 -19.25 23.08
#